data_AF-A0A354HEN4-F1
#
_entry.id   AF-A0A354HEN4-F1
#
_cell.length_a   1.000
_cell.length_b   1.000
_cell.length_c   1.000
_cell.angle_alpha   90.00
_cell.angle_beta   90.00
_cell.angle_gamma   90.00
#
_symmetry.space_group_name_H-M   'P 1'
#
loop_
_entity.id
_entity.type
_entity.pdbx_description
1 polymer ?
#
loop_
_entity_poly.entity_id
_entity_poly.type
_entity_poly.pdbx_seq_one_letter_code
_entity_poly.pdbx_strand_id
1 'polypeptide(L)'
;MLKKLLCTALTVVVAAVMSFAAFCTEAAAVNAPKLTKTSLTLAVGDKYQIYVNNAIDTIKWSSSNSKTASVSKGLVTAKKAGTVTITAKHGSVSLKCRVTVKANAKKYTFRTKSLYDEHYKKHSAEFGDITQAEYLTLANELIRSGSANVLHKTESDGDKLYFDKETGYFAVLSKDGYIRTLFVPDSGIKYWEKQ
;
A
#
# COMPACT_ATOMS: atom_id res chain seq x y z
N MET A 1 -85.53 -55.08 -10.09
CA MET A 1 -85.54 -55.21 -11.56
C MET A 1 -84.74 -54.04 -12.17
N LEU A 2 -83.80 -54.36 -13.07
CA LEU A 2 -83.32 -53.62 -14.26
C LEU A 2 -82.93 -52.10 -14.23
N LYS A 3 -81.66 -51.87 -14.64
CA LYS A 3 -81.09 -50.85 -15.58
C LYS A 3 -80.91 -49.38 -15.12
N LYS A 4 -79.66 -48.86 -15.05
CA LYS A 4 -78.84 -48.07 -16.04
C LYS A 4 -79.47 -46.67 -16.36
N LEU A 5 -78.83 -45.50 -16.36
CA LEU A 5 -77.65 -44.92 -17.06
C LEU A 5 -77.38 -43.50 -16.41
N LEU A 6 -76.17 -42.99 -16.11
CA LEU A 6 -75.02 -42.44 -16.92
C LEU A 6 -74.99 -40.89 -17.06
N CYS A 7 -73.76 -40.31 -17.06
CA CYS A 7 -73.32 -38.90 -17.26
C CYS A 7 -73.49 -37.92 -16.08
N THR A 8 -72.51 -37.13 -15.61
CA THR A 8 -71.27 -36.58 -16.20
C THR A 8 -70.36 -36.05 -15.07
N ALA A 9 -69.04 -36.11 -15.25
CA ALA A 9 -68.02 -35.56 -14.33
C ALA A 9 -67.71 -34.08 -14.61
N LEU A 10 -67.45 -33.24 -13.58
CA LEU A 10 -66.44 -32.15 -13.62
C LEU A 10 -66.18 -31.47 -12.23
N THR A 11 -64.94 -31.57 -11.77
CA THR A 11 -64.08 -30.58 -11.03
C THR A 11 -64.44 -29.99 -9.65
N VAL A 12 -63.76 -30.52 -8.62
CA VAL A 12 -62.90 -29.90 -7.56
C VAL A 12 -63.07 -28.41 -7.20
N VAL A 13 -63.33 -28.11 -5.91
CA VAL A 13 -62.78 -26.91 -5.22
C VAL A 13 -62.25 -27.30 -3.83
N VAL A 14 -60.95 -27.08 -3.64
CA VAL A 14 -60.13 -27.33 -2.45
C VAL A 14 -60.31 -26.20 -1.43
N ALA A 15 -60.35 -26.56 -0.14
CA ALA A 15 -60.43 -25.65 1.00
C ALA A 15 -59.25 -24.66 1.04
N ALA A 16 -59.57 -23.36 1.05
CA ALA A 16 -58.59 -22.29 1.26
C ALA A 16 -58.35 -22.08 2.76
N VAL A 17 -57.29 -22.68 3.29
CA VAL A 17 -56.78 -22.42 4.64
C VAL A 17 -55.33 -21.97 4.54
N MET A 18 -55.06 -20.81 5.14
CA MET A 18 -53.75 -20.26 5.53
C MET A 18 -52.64 -20.23 4.48
N SER A 19 -52.50 -19.08 3.83
CA SER A 19 -51.18 -18.53 3.48
C SER A 19 -51.29 -17.01 3.46
N PHE A 20 -51.23 -16.41 4.63
CA PHE A 20 -50.87 -15.00 4.73
C PHE A 20 -49.39 -14.93 4.35
N ALA A 21 -49.13 -14.78 3.05
CA ALA A 21 -47.79 -14.56 2.56
C ALA A 21 -47.28 -13.30 3.25
N ALA A 22 -46.30 -13.48 4.15
CA ALA A 22 -45.45 -12.39 4.56
C ALA A 22 -44.72 -11.92 3.31
N PHE A 23 -45.27 -10.90 2.65
CA PHE A 23 -44.47 -10.05 1.79
C PHE A 23 -43.46 -9.38 2.71
N CYS A 24 -42.29 -10.01 2.87
CA CYS A 24 -41.08 -9.30 3.24
C CYS A 24 -40.80 -8.35 2.08
N THR A 25 -41.40 -7.16 2.13
CA THR A 25 -40.96 -6.05 1.31
C THR A 25 -39.50 -5.77 1.69
N GLU A 26 -38.57 -6.14 0.81
CA GLU A 26 -37.17 -5.74 0.90
C GLU A 26 -37.07 -4.26 0.52
N ALA A 27 -37.55 -3.39 1.42
CA ALA A 27 -37.39 -1.96 1.31
C ALA A 27 -36.04 -1.58 1.95
N ALA A 28 -34.99 -1.46 1.12
CA ALA A 28 -33.95 -0.41 1.16
C ALA A 28 -32.65 -0.85 0.44
N ALA A 29 -32.61 -0.84 -0.89
CA ALA A 29 -31.36 -1.14 -1.62
C ALA A 29 -30.94 -0.08 -2.67
N VAL A 30 -31.71 1.00 -2.88
CA VAL A 30 -31.37 2.01 -3.90
C VAL A 30 -30.55 3.19 -3.38
N ASN A 31 -30.50 3.45 -2.07
CA ASN A 31 -29.78 4.59 -1.47
C ASN A 31 -28.89 4.19 -0.28
N ALA A 32 -28.34 2.97 -0.26
CA ALA A 32 -27.46 2.56 0.82
C ALA A 32 -26.14 3.38 0.82
N PRO A 33 -25.62 3.79 1.99
CA PRO A 33 -24.35 4.49 2.10
C PRO A 33 -23.21 3.67 1.49
N LYS A 34 -22.34 4.30 0.70
CA LYS A 34 -21.23 3.61 0.02
C LYS A 34 -19.94 4.41 0.06
N LEU A 35 -18.81 3.74 0.33
CA LEU A 35 -17.49 4.37 0.26
C LEU A 35 -17.06 4.63 -1.18
N THR A 36 -16.40 5.77 -1.43
CA THR A 36 -15.74 6.03 -2.72
C THR A 36 -14.56 5.09 -2.97
N LYS A 37 -13.90 4.61 -1.91
CA LYS A 37 -12.79 3.64 -1.97
C LYS A 37 -12.86 2.66 -0.80
N THR A 38 -12.66 1.39 -1.12
CA THR A 38 -12.61 0.28 -0.14
C THR A 38 -11.19 -0.21 0.13
N SER A 39 -10.19 0.22 -0.65
CA SER A 39 -8.77 -0.06 -0.44
C SER A 39 -7.90 1.12 -0.89
N LEU A 40 -6.84 1.40 -0.14
CA LEU A 40 -5.84 2.45 -0.42
C LEU A 40 -4.44 1.92 -0.13
N THR A 41 -3.48 2.37 -0.93
CA THR A 41 -2.05 2.25 -0.62
C THR A 41 -1.46 3.65 -0.56
N LEU A 42 -0.90 4.02 0.60
CA LEU A 42 -0.37 5.35 0.88
C LEU A 42 1.07 5.25 1.37
N ALA A 43 1.90 6.26 1.10
CA ALA A 43 3.21 6.42 1.74
C ALA A 43 3.06 7.09 3.11
N VAL A 44 4.06 6.96 3.99
CA VAL A 44 4.02 7.64 5.30
C VAL A 44 4.01 9.16 5.07
N GLY A 45 3.09 9.87 5.72
CA GLY A 45 2.89 11.31 5.57
C GLY A 45 1.77 11.68 4.59
N ASP A 46 1.37 10.76 3.71
CA ASP A 46 0.28 11.01 2.77
C ASP A 46 -1.05 11.22 3.47
N LYS A 47 -1.92 12.00 2.83
CA LYS A 47 -3.30 12.22 3.23
C LYS A 47 -4.23 11.84 2.09
N TYR A 48 -5.38 11.26 2.45
CA TYR A 48 -6.41 10.89 1.48
C TYR A 48 -7.80 11.11 2.05
N GLN A 49 -8.66 11.82 1.32
CA GLN A 49 -10.04 12.03 1.71
C GLN A 49 -10.93 10.90 1.18
N ILE A 50 -11.54 10.14 2.10
CA ILE A 50 -12.57 9.17 1.77
C ILE A 50 -13.93 9.82 1.94
N TYR A 51 -14.81 9.65 0.95
CA TYR A 51 -16.18 10.11 1.00
C TYR A 51 -17.15 8.93 1.12
N VAL A 52 -18.29 9.18 1.76
CA VAL A 52 -19.43 8.26 1.81
C VAL A 52 -20.54 8.87 0.98
N ASN A 53 -20.88 8.25 -0.14
CA ASN A 53 -22.03 8.63 -0.96
C ASN A 53 -23.31 8.12 -0.31
N ASN A 54 -24.43 8.81 -0.56
CA ASN A 54 -25.76 8.47 -0.03
C ASN A 54 -25.82 8.43 1.51
N ALA A 55 -24.96 9.22 2.18
CA ALA A 55 -25.02 9.43 3.61
C ALA A 55 -25.78 10.73 3.90
N ILE A 56 -26.96 10.62 4.51
CA ILE A 56 -27.80 11.75 4.89
C ILE A 56 -27.50 12.28 6.31
N ASP A 57 -26.75 11.51 7.11
CA ASP A 57 -26.38 11.86 8.48
C ASP A 57 -24.87 11.88 8.69
N THR A 58 -24.47 12.35 9.88
CA THR A 58 -23.07 12.40 10.30
C THR A 58 -22.43 11.01 10.33
N ILE A 59 -21.30 10.87 9.64
CA ILE A 59 -20.49 9.65 9.64
C ILE A 59 -19.52 9.65 10.83
N LYS A 60 -19.58 8.58 11.63
CA LYS A 60 -18.59 8.32 12.69
C LYS A 60 -17.41 7.55 12.09
N TRP A 61 -16.22 8.14 12.15
CA TRP A 61 -15.00 7.54 11.63
C TRP A 61 -14.15 6.93 12.75
N SER A 62 -13.55 5.78 12.48
CA SER A 62 -12.60 5.14 13.39
C SER A 62 -11.50 4.41 12.62
N SER A 63 -10.36 4.21 13.28
CA SER A 63 -9.25 3.41 12.77
C SER A 63 -8.97 2.27 13.73
N SER A 64 -8.73 1.08 13.17
CA SER A 64 -8.25 -0.08 13.94
C SER A 64 -6.87 0.15 14.59
N ASN A 65 -6.03 1.04 14.03
CA ASN A 65 -4.80 1.47 14.67
C ASN A 65 -4.42 2.90 14.24
N SER A 66 -4.73 3.87 15.11
CA SER A 66 -4.49 5.30 14.88
C SER A 66 -3.01 5.70 14.86
N LYS A 67 -2.09 4.82 15.29
CA LYS A 67 -0.63 5.00 15.19
C LYS A 67 -0.11 4.66 13.79
N THR A 68 -0.79 3.77 13.06
CA THR A 68 -0.44 3.40 11.68
C THR A 68 -1.14 4.33 10.68
N ALA A 69 -2.46 4.54 10.82
CA ALA A 69 -3.16 5.61 10.11
C ALA A 69 -4.33 6.14 10.96
N SER A 70 -4.47 7.46 11.05
CA SER A 70 -5.62 8.10 11.71
C SER A 70 -6.61 8.63 10.69
N VAL A 71 -7.85 8.81 11.11
CA VAL A 71 -8.90 9.42 10.30
C VAL A 71 -9.63 10.48 11.09
N SER A 72 -9.90 11.63 10.46
CA SER A 72 -10.76 12.67 11.02
C SER A 72 -11.65 13.23 9.91
N LYS A 73 -12.98 13.18 10.08
CA LYS A 73 -13.94 13.63 9.06
C LYS A 73 -13.68 13.05 7.66
N GLY A 74 -13.30 11.77 7.58
CA GLY A 74 -12.96 11.09 6.32
C GLY A 74 -11.55 11.35 5.79
N LEU A 75 -10.81 12.30 6.36
CA LEU A 75 -9.41 12.55 6.01
C LEU A 75 -8.51 11.54 6.71
N VAL A 76 -8.01 10.56 5.94
CA VAL A 76 -7.02 9.59 6.39
C VAL A 76 -5.63 10.23 6.33
N THR A 77 -4.86 10.07 7.40
CA THR A 77 -3.45 10.48 7.48
C THR A 77 -2.60 9.24 7.78
N ALA A 78 -1.70 8.90 6.86
CA ALA A 78 -0.77 7.79 6.99
C ALA A 78 0.41 8.18 7.90
N LYS A 79 0.66 7.42 8.97
CA LYS A 79 1.65 7.78 10.01
C LYS A 79 2.82 6.81 10.10
N LYS A 80 2.55 5.51 10.00
CA LYS A 80 3.55 4.46 10.12
C LYS A 80 3.21 3.33 9.16
N ALA A 81 4.24 2.65 8.66
CA ALA A 81 4.07 1.49 7.81
C ALA A 81 3.25 0.39 8.50
N GLY A 82 2.39 -0.27 7.72
CA GLY A 82 1.50 -1.33 8.18
C GLY A 82 0.12 -1.23 7.54
N THR A 83 -0.71 -2.22 7.81
CA THR A 83 -2.07 -2.29 7.26
C THR A 83 -3.09 -2.05 8.36
N VAL A 84 -4.05 -1.16 8.11
CA VAL A 84 -5.17 -0.90 9.01
C VAL A 84 -6.49 -0.89 8.27
N THR A 85 -7.56 -1.11 9.01
CA THR A 85 -8.92 -0.87 8.54
C THR A 85 -9.45 0.43 9.11
N ILE A 86 -9.92 1.32 8.24
CA ILE A 86 -10.71 2.51 8.55
C ILE A 86 -12.19 2.15 8.44
N THR A 87 -12.97 2.49 9.47
CA THR A 87 -14.42 2.22 9.49
C THR A 87 -15.20 3.53 9.48
N ALA A 88 -16.11 3.65 8.52
CA ALA A 88 -17.13 4.69 8.45
C ALA A 88 -18.46 4.12 8.90
N LYS A 89 -19.03 4.64 9.99
CA LYS A 89 -20.31 4.20 10.54
C LYS A 89 -21.39 5.24 10.27
N HIS A 90 -22.45 4.81 9.58
CA HIS A 90 -23.68 5.56 9.34
C HIS A 90 -24.84 4.78 9.96
N GLY A 91 -25.37 5.25 11.09
CA GLY A 91 -26.37 4.49 11.86
C GLY A 91 -25.89 3.09 12.26
N SER A 92 -26.61 2.06 11.82
CA SER A 92 -26.27 0.64 11.99
C SER A 92 -25.31 0.10 10.92
N VAL A 93 -25.15 0.80 9.79
CA VAL A 93 -24.31 0.39 8.67
C VAL A 93 -22.85 0.74 8.95
N SER A 94 -21.96 -0.26 8.78
CA SER A 94 -20.52 -0.09 8.94
C SER A 94 -19.79 -0.41 7.64
N LEU A 95 -19.14 0.59 7.06
CA LEU A 95 -18.37 0.47 5.84
C LEU A 95 -16.87 0.44 6.18
N LYS A 96 -16.12 -0.46 5.54
CA LYS A 96 -14.70 -0.68 5.84
C LYS A 96 -13.83 -0.34 4.63
N CYS A 97 -12.75 0.40 4.88
CA CYS A 97 -11.69 0.68 3.92
C CYS A 97 -10.37 0.10 4.45
N ARG A 98 -9.72 -0.76 3.66
CA ARG A 98 -8.37 -1.24 3.96
C ARG A 98 -7.35 -0.19 3.54
N VAL A 99 -6.46 0.20 4.44
CA VAL A 99 -5.39 1.16 4.16
C VAL A 99 -4.06 0.48 4.43
N THR A 100 -3.26 0.31 3.38
CA THR A 100 -1.89 -0.17 3.47
C THR A 100 -0.96 1.04 3.43
N VAL A 101 -0.26 1.30 4.53
CA VAL A 101 0.77 2.33 4.59
C VAL A 101 2.12 1.70 4.29
N LYS A 102 2.77 2.17 3.23
CA LYS A 102 4.15 1.81 2.89
C LYS A 102 5.10 2.75 3.64
N ALA A 103 6.18 2.19 4.18
CA ALA A 103 7.26 3.02 4.71
C ALA A 103 7.81 3.91 3.58
N ASN A 104 8.15 5.15 3.90
CA ASN A 104 8.99 5.92 3.00
C ASN A 104 10.34 5.22 2.92
N ALA A 105 10.82 4.97 1.71
CA ALA A 105 12.18 4.47 1.56
C ALA A 105 13.12 5.54 2.12
N LYS A 106 13.92 5.18 3.14
CA LYS A 106 14.86 6.11 3.77
C LYS A 106 15.80 6.66 2.70
N LYS A 107 15.68 7.95 2.35
CA LYS A 107 16.55 8.58 1.35
C LYS A 107 17.86 8.96 2.01
N TYR A 108 18.96 8.40 1.52
CA TYR A 108 20.30 8.76 1.93
C TYR A 108 20.80 9.89 1.04
N THR A 109 21.66 10.74 1.62
CA THR A 109 22.27 11.88 0.94
C THR A 109 23.74 11.96 1.33
N PHE A 110 24.53 12.71 0.58
CA PHE A 110 25.86 13.09 1.04
C PHE A 110 25.75 14.08 2.20
N ARG A 111 26.80 14.14 3.02
CA ARG A 111 26.78 14.95 4.26
C ARG A 111 26.53 16.44 4.01
N THR A 112 27.07 16.98 2.92
CA THR A 112 26.86 18.37 2.51
C THR A 112 26.68 18.45 1.00
N LYS A 113 26.17 19.59 0.52
CA LYS A 113 26.05 19.84 -0.92
C LYS A 113 27.42 19.90 -1.60
N SER A 114 28.44 20.53 -0.98
CA SER A 114 29.79 20.59 -1.56
C SER A 114 30.37 19.20 -1.79
N LEU A 115 30.27 18.33 -0.77
CA LEU A 115 30.74 16.94 -0.87
C LEU A 115 29.99 16.17 -1.96
N TYR A 116 28.68 16.40 -2.10
CA TYR A 116 27.90 15.80 -3.17
C TYR A 116 28.34 16.27 -4.56
N ASP A 117 28.47 17.58 -4.75
CA ASP A 117 28.84 18.19 -6.03
C ASP A 117 30.25 17.75 -6.45
N GLU A 118 31.21 17.76 -5.52
CA GLU A 118 32.59 17.34 -5.75
C GLU A 118 32.69 15.85 -6.07
N HIS A 119 31.98 15.02 -5.30
CA HIS A 119 32.00 13.58 -5.49
C HIS A 119 31.34 13.16 -6.81
N TYR A 120 30.20 13.78 -7.15
CA TYR A 120 29.56 13.62 -8.45
C TYR A 120 30.52 13.99 -9.59
N LYS A 121 31.17 15.16 -9.55
CA LYS A 121 32.13 15.57 -10.60
C LYS A 121 33.28 14.58 -10.79
N LYS A 122 33.70 13.90 -9.73
CA LYS A 122 34.81 12.95 -9.77
C LYS A 122 34.40 11.60 -10.36
N HIS A 123 33.20 11.12 -10.03
CA HIS A 123 32.82 9.72 -10.26
C HIS A 123 31.66 9.52 -11.23
N SER A 124 30.89 10.56 -11.60
CA SER A 124 29.67 10.38 -12.40
C SER A 124 29.92 9.76 -13.77
N ALA A 125 31.05 10.08 -14.40
CA ALA A 125 31.41 9.57 -15.72
C ALA A 125 31.52 8.04 -15.78
N GLU A 126 31.80 7.38 -14.65
CA GLU A 126 31.86 5.93 -14.51
C GLU A 126 30.50 5.25 -14.70
N PHE A 127 29.41 6.04 -14.65
CA PHE A 127 28.03 5.62 -14.77
C PHE A 127 27.38 6.08 -16.09
N GLY A 128 28.16 6.64 -17.00
CA GLY A 128 27.70 7.23 -18.25
C GLY A 128 27.28 8.70 -18.12
N ASP A 129 26.47 9.17 -19.06
CA ASP A 129 25.93 10.53 -19.05
C ASP A 129 24.65 10.57 -18.21
N ILE A 130 24.83 10.73 -16.90
CA ILE A 130 23.74 10.80 -15.93
C ILE A 130 23.76 12.13 -15.21
N THR A 131 22.59 12.62 -14.84
CA THR A 131 22.44 13.80 -14.01
C THR A 131 22.85 13.52 -12.56
N GLN A 132 23.13 14.59 -11.82
CA GLN A 132 23.41 14.51 -10.39
C GLN A 132 22.26 13.82 -9.62
N ALA A 133 20.99 14.06 -9.99
CA ALA A 133 19.83 13.44 -9.36
C ALA A 133 19.75 11.92 -9.62
N GLU A 134 20.08 11.47 -10.83
CA GLU A 134 20.15 10.05 -11.19
C GLU A 134 21.30 9.38 -10.45
N TYR A 135 22.45 10.04 -10.33
CA TYR A 135 23.58 9.54 -9.54
C TYR A 135 23.22 9.28 -8.07
N LEU A 136 22.47 10.19 -7.43
CA LEU A 136 21.95 9.97 -6.08
C LEU A 136 20.90 8.87 -6.02
N THR A 137 20.13 8.69 -7.09
CA THR A 137 19.17 7.60 -7.22
C THR A 137 19.91 6.26 -7.26
N LEU A 138 20.95 6.11 -8.08
CA LEU A 138 21.78 4.90 -8.15
C LEU A 138 22.39 4.55 -6.79
N ALA A 139 22.96 5.53 -6.08
CA ALA A 139 23.52 5.31 -4.75
C ALA A 139 22.45 4.77 -3.79
N ASN A 140 21.27 5.39 -3.83
CA ASN A 140 20.16 4.98 -3.01
C ASN A 140 19.66 3.58 -3.37
N GLU A 141 19.51 3.25 -4.65
CA GLU A 141 19.09 1.95 -5.16
C GLU A 141 20.05 0.85 -4.73
N LEU A 142 21.35 1.06 -4.89
CA LEU A 142 22.37 0.12 -4.44
C LEU A 142 22.27 -0.14 -2.92
N ILE A 143 22.27 0.93 -2.11
CA ILE A 143 22.25 0.84 -0.64
C ILE A 143 20.96 0.19 -0.10
N ARG A 144 19.84 0.36 -0.81
CA ARG A 144 18.52 -0.15 -0.39
C ARG A 144 18.15 -1.48 -1.05
N SER A 145 19.02 -2.00 -1.91
CA SER A 145 18.75 -3.21 -2.66
C SER A 145 18.58 -4.41 -1.74
N GLY A 146 17.51 -5.17 -1.96
CA GLY A 146 17.32 -6.50 -1.37
C GLY A 146 17.75 -7.63 -2.30
N SER A 147 18.44 -7.31 -3.41
CA SER A 147 18.88 -8.29 -4.39
C SER A 147 20.01 -9.16 -3.86
N ALA A 148 19.98 -10.46 -4.16
CA ALA A 148 21.08 -11.39 -3.88
C ALA A 148 22.36 -11.09 -4.68
N ASN A 149 22.28 -10.18 -5.66
CA ASN A 149 23.44 -9.71 -6.43
C ASN A 149 24.23 -8.61 -5.71
N VAL A 150 23.61 -7.94 -4.73
CA VAL A 150 24.27 -6.91 -3.95
C VAL A 150 24.88 -7.53 -2.69
N LEU A 151 26.20 -7.58 -2.67
CA LEU A 151 26.97 -7.93 -1.49
C LEU A 151 26.98 -6.75 -0.52
N HIS A 152 26.98 -7.05 0.78
CA HIS A 152 27.09 -6.02 1.81
C HIS A 152 27.92 -6.49 3.00
N LYS A 153 28.55 -5.55 3.70
CA LYS A 153 29.25 -5.80 4.96
C LYS A 153 29.25 -4.54 5.82
N THR A 154 29.58 -4.72 7.10
CA THR A 154 29.70 -3.62 8.07
C THR A 154 31.13 -3.60 8.60
N GLU A 155 31.79 -2.46 8.51
CA GLU A 155 33.13 -2.22 9.03
C GLU A 155 33.12 -2.02 10.56
N SER A 156 34.30 -2.07 11.19
CA SER A 156 34.45 -1.94 12.64
C SER A 156 33.99 -0.57 13.18
N ASP A 157 34.03 0.47 12.35
CA ASP A 157 33.55 1.80 12.69
C ASP A 157 32.02 1.99 12.53
N GLY A 158 31.34 0.97 11.97
CA GLY A 158 29.91 0.91 11.71
C GLY A 158 29.51 1.33 10.30
N ASP A 159 30.44 1.72 9.44
CA ASP A 159 30.15 2.06 8.05
C ASP A 159 29.77 0.79 7.27
N LYS A 160 28.87 0.95 6.29
CA LYS A 160 28.28 -0.15 5.52
C LYS A 160 28.70 -0.05 4.08
N LEU A 161 29.29 -1.13 3.59
CA LEU A 161 29.77 -1.25 2.22
C LEU A 161 28.78 -2.08 1.43
N TYR A 162 28.58 -1.68 0.18
CA TYR A 162 27.68 -2.33 -0.78
C TYR A 162 28.41 -2.51 -2.10
N PHE A 163 28.31 -3.69 -2.69
CA PHE A 163 28.87 -3.99 -4.01
C PHE A 163 27.90 -4.80 -4.84
N ASP A 164 27.52 -4.30 -6.00
CA ASP A 164 26.69 -5.03 -6.96
C ASP A 164 27.57 -5.84 -7.91
N LYS A 165 27.39 -7.16 -7.91
CA LYS A 165 28.15 -8.09 -8.76
C LYS A 165 27.87 -7.93 -10.24
N GLU A 166 26.69 -7.43 -10.62
CA GLU A 166 26.31 -7.29 -12.03
C GLU A 166 26.82 -5.98 -12.63
N THR A 167 26.59 -4.88 -11.94
CA THR A 167 26.97 -3.53 -12.41
C THR A 167 28.39 -3.14 -12.03
N GLY A 168 28.98 -3.79 -11.03
CA GLY A 168 30.28 -3.41 -10.45
C GLY A 168 30.19 -2.20 -9.54
N TYR A 169 29.00 -1.68 -9.25
CA TYR A 169 28.83 -0.47 -8.47
C TYR A 169 29.18 -0.72 -7.01
N PHE A 170 29.96 0.19 -6.44
CA PHE A 170 30.37 0.16 -5.05
C PHE A 170 29.92 1.42 -4.33
N ALA A 171 29.30 1.27 -3.16
CA ALA A 171 28.93 2.39 -2.31
C ALA A 171 29.28 2.16 -0.85
N VAL A 172 29.52 3.27 -0.14
CA VAL A 172 29.68 3.27 1.31
C VAL A 172 28.66 4.19 1.94
N LEU A 173 27.91 3.67 2.91
CA LEU A 173 26.98 4.40 3.75
C LEU A 173 27.58 4.51 5.16
N SER A 174 27.75 5.72 5.65
CA SER A 174 28.22 5.93 7.01
C SER A 174 27.21 5.43 8.06
N LYS A 175 27.67 5.09 9.25
CA LYS A 175 26.78 4.68 10.37
C LYS A 175 25.68 5.68 10.70
N ASP A 176 25.94 6.98 10.50
CA ASP A 176 25.00 8.08 10.74
C ASP A 176 24.06 8.35 9.56
N GLY A 177 24.18 7.60 8.46
CA GLY A 177 23.22 7.60 7.35
C GLY A 177 23.54 8.57 6.21
N TYR A 178 24.82 8.89 6.00
CA TYR A 178 25.26 9.68 4.85
C TYR A 178 26.02 8.82 3.85
N ILE A 179 25.78 9.07 2.57
CA ILE A 179 26.55 8.47 1.49
C ILE A 179 27.96 9.06 1.57
N ARG A 180 28.95 8.18 1.66
CA ARG A 180 30.37 8.54 1.65
C ARG A 180 30.98 8.45 0.26
N THR A 181 30.56 7.44 -0.51
CA THR A 181 31.04 7.24 -1.88
C THR A 181 30.04 6.39 -2.68
N LEU A 182 30.13 6.54 -4.01
CA LEU A 182 29.53 5.70 -5.04
C LEU A 182 30.47 5.72 -6.26
N PHE A 183 31.02 4.59 -6.67
CA PHE A 183 31.90 4.54 -7.84
C PHE A 183 31.95 3.12 -8.41
N VAL A 184 32.57 2.95 -9.57
CA VAL A 184 32.81 1.66 -10.23
C VAL A 184 34.30 1.33 -10.09
N PRO A 185 34.72 0.44 -9.18
CA PRO A 185 36.12 0.12 -9.00
C PRO A 185 36.70 -0.59 -10.24
N ASP A 186 37.87 -0.16 -10.72
CA ASP A 186 38.55 -0.78 -11.88
C ASP A 186 38.77 -2.29 -11.75
N SER A 187 39.01 -2.76 -10.53
CA SER A 187 39.24 -4.18 -10.23
C SER A 187 37.96 -4.97 -9.95
N GLY A 188 36.78 -4.35 -10.03
CA GLY A 188 35.48 -4.99 -9.81
C GLY A 188 35.42 -5.78 -8.51
N ILE A 189 35.02 -7.05 -8.59
CA ILE A 189 34.89 -7.93 -7.41
C ILE A 189 36.20 -8.10 -6.62
N LYS A 190 37.36 -8.00 -7.26
CA LYS A 190 38.66 -8.06 -6.55
C LYS A 190 38.89 -6.84 -5.66
N TYR A 191 38.25 -5.72 -5.95
CA TYR A 191 38.26 -4.55 -5.05
C TYR A 191 37.45 -4.87 -3.79
N TRP A 192 36.27 -5.46 -3.96
CA TRP A 192 35.40 -5.87 -2.85
C TRP A 192 36.07 -6.87 -1.90
N GLU A 193 36.75 -7.89 -2.46
CA GLU A 193 37.45 -8.93 -1.69
C GLU A 193 38.60 -8.39 -0.82
N LYS A 194 39.14 -7.21 -1.14
CA LYS A 194 40.21 -6.55 -0.40
C LYS A 194 39.72 -5.61 0.70
N GLN A 195 38.48 -5.13 0.60
CA GLN A 195 37.88 -4.32 1.64
C GLN A 195 37.77 -5.18 2.92
#